data_AF-A0A6C0BG37-F1
#
_entry.id   AF-A0A6C0BG37-F1
#
_cell.length_a   1.000
_cell.length_b   1.000
_cell.length_c   1.000
_cell.angle_alpha   90.00
_cell.angle_beta   90.00
_cell.angle_gamma   90.00
#
_symmetry.space_group_name_H-M   'P 1'
#
loop_
_entity.id
_entity.type
_entity.pdbx_description
1 polymer ?
#
loop_
_entity_poly.entity_id
_entity_poly.type
_entity_poly.pdbx_seq_one_letter_code
_entity_poly.pdbx_strand_id
1 'polypeptide(L)'
;MSYIYQLLKTSAILILVDMFWLLTGGIYARNMTERIQGSPLHVRYIGAVVVYLCLAHLLLETTSLKQAFFTGVCVYAVYDFTNYALFDQYDWKFAIADSLWGGILFVGARHLLKAF
;
A
#
# COMPACT_ATOMS: atom_id res chain seq x y z
N MET A 1 -13.36 -20.10 -10.27
CA MET A 1 -12.82 -19.90 -8.90
C MET A 1 -13.64 -18.81 -8.22
N SER A 2 -14.05 -18.98 -6.96
CA SER A 2 -14.87 -17.98 -6.24
C SER A 2 -14.16 -16.63 -6.15
N TYR A 3 -14.93 -15.52 -6.17
CA TYR A 3 -14.41 -14.17 -5.97
C TYR A 3 -13.63 -14.04 -4.67
N ILE A 4 -14.14 -14.63 -3.58
CA ILE A 4 -13.48 -14.61 -2.26
C ILE A 4 -12.09 -15.23 -2.32
N TYR A 5 -11.95 -16.33 -3.06
CA TYR A 5 -10.64 -16.96 -3.23
C TYR A 5 -9.66 -16.03 -3.97
N GLN A 6 -10.11 -15.38 -5.05
CA GLN A 6 -9.27 -14.44 -5.79
C GLN A 6 -8.86 -13.25 -4.92
N LEU A 7 -9.79 -12.72 -4.13
CA LEU A 7 -9.53 -11.63 -3.20
C LEU A 7 -8.43 -12.01 -2.20
N LEU A 8 -8.57 -13.15 -1.52
CA LEU A 8 -7.59 -13.62 -0.54
C LEU A 8 -6.22 -13.94 -1.16
N LYS A 9 -6.21 -14.58 -2.35
CA LYS A 9 -4.98 -14.85 -3.10
C LYS A 9 -4.27 -13.54 -3.46
N THR A 10 -5.01 -12.55 -3.95
CA THR A 10 -4.47 -11.24 -4.29
C THR A 10 -3.94 -10.50 -3.07
N SER A 11 -4.66 -10.49 -1.94
CA SER A 11 -4.19 -9.86 -0.71
C SER A 11 -2.88 -10.49 -0.22
N ALA A 12 -2.76 -11.82 -0.27
CA ALA A 12 -1.52 -12.51 0.12
C ALA A 12 -0.34 -12.15 -0.79
N ILE A 13 -0.57 -12.06 -2.11
CA ILE A 13 0.47 -11.64 -3.07
C ILE A 13 0.87 -10.18 -2.85
N LEU A 14 -0.08 -9.28 -2.60
CA LEU A 14 0.21 -7.89 -2.28
C LEU A 14 1.11 -7.79 -1.04
N ILE A 15 0.77 -8.49 0.05
CA ILE A 15 1.60 -8.52 1.26
C ILE A 15 3.02 -9.01 0.94
N LEU A 16 3.14 -10.09 0.17
CA LEU A 16 4.44 -10.67 -0.20
C LEU A 16 5.32 -9.68 -0.98
N VAL A 17 4.75 -8.94 -1.93
CA VAL A 17 5.48 -7.92 -2.69
C VAL A 17 5.82 -6.72 -1.80
N ASP A 18 4.86 -6.31 -0.97
CA ASP A 18 4.96 -5.12 -0.12
C ASP A 18 5.92 -5.30 1.06
N MET A 19 6.23 -6.53 1.45
CA MET A 19 7.22 -6.84 2.49
C MET A 19 8.56 -6.11 2.27
N PHE A 20 9.00 -5.97 1.01
CA PHE A 20 10.24 -5.23 0.70
C PHE A 20 10.17 -3.79 1.20
N TRP A 21 9.05 -3.11 0.96
CA TRP A 21 8.87 -1.71 1.37
C TRP A 21 8.57 -1.57 2.85
N LEU A 22 7.75 -2.46 3.43
CA LEU A 22 7.51 -2.47 4.88
C LEU A 22 8.81 -2.63 5.69
N LEU A 23 9.76 -3.42 5.19
CA LEU A 23 11.07 -3.63 5.83
C LEU A 23 12.08 -2.52 5.53
N THR A 24 11.78 -1.59 4.62
CA THR A 24 12.66 -0.48 4.25
C THR A 24 11.98 0.87 4.50
N GLY A 25 11.12 1.33 3.58
CA GLY A 25 10.30 2.53 3.72
C GLY A 25 9.42 2.53 4.98
N GLY A 26 8.92 1.38 5.40
CA GLY A 26 8.13 1.24 6.63
C GLY A 26 8.88 1.61 7.91
N ILE A 27 10.21 1.45 7.94
CA ILE A 27 11.04 1.91 9.08
C ILE A 27 11.02 3.45 9.15
N TYR A 28 11.12 4.10 7.99
CA TYR A 28 11.01 5.56 7.90
C TYR A 28 9.62 6.05 8.29
N ALA A 29 8.58 5.42 7.76
CA ALA A 29 7.19 5.72 8.07
C ALA A 29 6.90 5.60 9.56
N ARG A 30 7.43 4.56 10.21
CA ARG A 30 7.33 4.36 11.66
C ARG A 30 7.94 5.51 12.44
N ASN A 31 9.20 5.85 12.15
CA ASN A 31 9.89 6.95 12.85
C ASN A 31 9.17 8.29 12.66
N MET A 32 8.68 8.55 11.44
CA MET A 32 7.87 9.73 11.14
C MET A 32 6.56 9.73 11.95
N THR A 33 5.86 8.60 12.00
CA THR A 33 4.60 8.47 12.73
C THR A 33 4.79 8.63 14.23
N GLU A 34 5.81 8.00 14.82
CA GLU A 34 6.13 8.13 16.25
C GLU A 34 6.49 9.57 16.62
N ARG A 35 7.20 10.29 15.72
CA ARG A 35 7.51 11.71 15.90
C ARG A 35 6.24 12.58 15.86
N ILE A 36 5.33 12.33 14.92
CA ILE A 36 4.06 13.06 14.79
C ILE A 36 3.14 12.79 16.00
N GLN A 37 3.06 11.53 16.44
CA GLN A 37 2.17 11.12 17.55
C GLN A 37 2.75 11.43 18.94
N GLY A 38 4.08 11.57 19.07
CA GLY A 38 4.75 11.75 20.36
C GLY A 38 4.78 10.50 21.25
N SER A 39 4.44 9.32 20.69
CA SER A 39 4.40 8.04 21.40
C SER A 39 4.85 6.88 20.50
N PRO A 40 5.32 5.76 21.06
CA PRO A 40 5.63 4.56 20.29
C PRO A 40 4.44 4.06 19.47
N LEU A 41 4.71 3.54 18.28
CA LEU A 41 3.67 3.07 17.37
C LEU A 41 3.05 1.76 17.88
N HIS A 42 1.74 1.77 18.10
CA HIS A 42 0.95 0.57 18.39
C HIS A 42 0.10 0.19 17.17
N VAL A 43 0.60 -0.75 16.37
CA VAL A 43 -0.07 -1.18 15.14
C VAL A 43 -1.38 -1.90 15.44
N ARG A 44 -2.47 -1.42 14.85
CA ARG A 44 -3.77 -2.09 14.89
C ARG A 44 -3.90 -3.02 13.68
N TYR A 45 -3.53 -4.28 13.85
CA TYR A 45 -3.48 -5.26 12.75
C TYR A 45 -4.80 -5.45 11.98
N ILE A 46 -5.95 -5.24 12.64
CA ILE A 46 -7.25 -5.27 11.95
C ILE A 46 -7.33 -4.22 10.83
N GLY A 47 -6.72 -3.04 11.02
CA GLY A 47 -6.63 -2.02 9.99
C GLY A 47 -5.79 -2.47 8.80
N ALA A 48 -4.66 -3.13 9.06
CA ALA A 48 -3.82 -3.69 8.00
C ALA A 48 -4.57 -4.75 7.17
N VAL A 49 -5.35 -5.63 7.82
CA VAL A 49 -6.19 -6.61 7.12
C VAL A 49 -7.18 -5.92 6.18
N VAL A 50 -7.88 -4.89 6.66
CA VAL A 50 -8.84 -4.13 5.84
C VAL A 50 -8.15 -3.46 4.65
N VAL A 51 -6.97 -2.85 4.86
CA VAL A 51 -6.18 -2.23 3.79
C VAL A 51 -5.90 -3.26 2.68
N TYR A 52 -5.33 -4.42 2.99
CA TYR A 52 -4.99 -5.41 1.95
C TYR A 52 -6.19 -6.04 1.26
N LEU A 53 -7.36 -6.11 1.90
CA LEU A 53 -8.60 -6.51 1.24
C LEU A 53 -9.08 -5.45 0.24
N CYS A 54 -9.04 -4.17 0.63
CA CYS A 54 -9.38 -3.06 -0.25
C CYS A 54 -8.40 -2.96 -1.44
N LEU A 55 -7.09 -3.04 -1.19
CA LEU A 55 -6.08 -3.04 -2.26
C LEU A 55 -6.28 -4.22 -3.21
N ALA A 56 -6.61 -5.40 -2.69
CA ALA A 56 -6.88 -6.57 -3.53
C ALA A 56 -8.10 -6.38 -4.42
N HIS A 57 -9.20 -5.85 -3.89
CA HIS A 57 -10.38 -5.50 -4.69
C HIS A 57 -10.00 -4.53 -5.82
N LEU A 58 -9.32 -3.42 -5.49
CA LEU A 58 -8.92 -2.42 -6.47
C LEU A 58 -7.98 -2.99 -7.55
N LEU A 59 -7.05 -3.87 -7.17
CA LEU A 59 -6.16 -4.51 -8.13
C LEU A 59 -6.91 -5.44 -9.09
N LEU A 60 -7.91 -6.19 -8.59
CA LEU A 60 -8.73 -7.08 -9.40
C LEU A 60 -9.59 -6.33 -10.43
N GLU A 61 -10.01 -5.10 -10.12
CA GLU A 61 -10.73 -4.23 -11.07
C GLU A 61 -9.85 -3.67 -12.21
N THR A 62 -8.53 -3.90 -12.14
CA THR A 62 -7.63 -3.42 -13.21
C THR A 62 -7.55 -4.40 -14.37
N THR A 63 -7.50 -3.85 -15.59
CA THR A 63 -7.46 -4.61 -16.85
C THR A 63 -6.07 -4.58 -17.51
N SER A 64 -5.27 -3.54 -17.25
CA SER A 64 -3.92 -3.36 -17.81
C SER A 64 -2.86 -3.06 -16.74
N LEU A 65 -1.59 -3.24 -17.08
CA LEU A 65 -0.47 -2.85 -16.19
C LEU A 65 -0.46 -1.35 -15.93
N LYS A 66 -0.79 -0.55 -16.95
CA LYS A 66 -0.92 0.91 -16.82
C LYS A 66 -2.00 1.28 -15.81
N GLN A 67 -3.17 0.63 -15.89
CA GLN A 67 -4.25 0.85 -14.93
C GLN A 67 -3.82 0.42 -13.52
N ALA A 68 -3.20 -0.76 -13.37
CA ALA A 68 -2.67 -1.21 -12.08
C ALA A 68 -1.69 -0.20 -11.46
N PHE A 69 -0.72 0.28 -12.24
CA PHE A 69 0.24 1.28 -11.79
C PHE A 69 -0.45 2.54 -11.28
N PHE A 70 -1.31 3.16 -12.10
CA PHE A 70 -1.97 4.41 -11.69
C PHE A 70 -2.99 4.22 -10.57
N THR A 71 -3.70 3.07 -10.51
CA THR A 71 -4.56 2.75 -9.37
C THR A 71 -3.75 2.69 -8.08
N GLY A 72 -2.61 1.99 -8.07
CA GLY A 72 -1.72 1.93 -6.92
C GLY A 72 -1.17 3.31 -6.52
N VAL A 73 -0.65 4.08 -7.50
CA VAL A 73 -0.17 5.45 -7.26
C VAL A 73 -1.25 6.33 -6.64
N CYS A 74 -2.46 6.32 -7.18
CA CYS A 74 -3.53 7.17 -6.70
C CYS A 74 -3.98 6.80 -5.28
N VAL A 75 -4.05 5.50 -4.93
CA VAL A 75 -4.46 5.08 -3.58
C VAL A 75 -3.48 5.58 -2.53
N TYR A 76 -2.18 5.34 -2.74
CA TYR A 76 -1.14 5.76 -1.81
C TYR A 76 -1.01 7.29 -1.81
N ALA A 77 -1.06 7.95 -2.97
CA ALA A 77 -1.07 9.42 -3.02
C ALA A 77 -2.24 10.04 -2.24
N VAL A 78 -3.46 9.51 -2.39
CA VAL A 78 -4.62 10.01 -1.61
C VAL A 78 -4.35 9.85 -0.11
N TYR A 79 -3.84 8.71 0.33
CA TYR A 79 -3.52 8.49 1.74
C TYR A 79 -2.41 9.44 2.24
N ASP A 80 -1.26 9.44 1.59
CA ASP A 80 -0.09 10.21 2.01
C ASP A 80 -0.29 11.71 1.92
N PHE A 81 -0.87 12.21 0.83
CA PHE A 81 -1.07 13.65 0.69
C PHE A 81 -2.23 14.16 1.56
N THR A 82 -3.18 13.31 1.95
CA THR A 82 -4.14 13.65 3.01
C THR A 82 -3.41 13.83 4.35
N ASN A 83 -2.51 12.90 4.70
CA ASN A 83 -1.71 13.05 5.92
C ASN A 83 -0.78 14.27 5.87
N TYR A 84 -0.16 14.54 4.73
CA TYR A 84 0.66 15.73 4.53
C TYR A 84 -0.13 17.03 4.68
N ALA A 85 -1.38 17.07 4.24
CA ALA A 85 -2.25 18.22 4.43
C ALA A 85 -2.66 18.43 5.90
N LEU A 86 -2.66 17.37 6.72
CA LEU A 86 -3.11 17.40 8.12
C LEU A 86 -1.98 17.56 9.14
N PHE A 87 -0.80 17.01 8.86
CA PHE A 87 0.29 16.90 9.84
C PHE A 87 1.51 17.72 9.42
N ASP A 88 1.84 18.74 10.21
CA ASP A 88 2.97 19.67 9.96
C ASP A 88 4.32 18.97 9.78
N GLN A 89 4.50 17.81 10.43
CA GLN A 89 5.77 17.06 10.42
C GLN A 89 5.76 15.85 9.48
N TYR A 90 4.77 15.75 8.58
CA TYR A 90 4.75 14.72 7.55
C TYR A 90 5.72 15.06 6.42
N ASP A 91 6.52 14.10 6.00
CA ASP A 91 7.51 14.32 4.94
C ASP A 91 6.91 14.12 3.56
N TRP A 92 6.81 15.20 2.77
CA TRP A 92 6.33 15.15 1.39
C TRP A 92 7.19 14.26 0.48
N LYS A 93 8.49 14.08 0.79
CA LYS A 93 9.35 13.18 0.01
C LYS A 93 8.94 11.73 0.22
N PHE A 94 8.58 11.38 1.45
CA PHE A 94 8.02 10.06 1.75
C PHE A 94 6.69 9.88 1.03
N ALA A 95 5.80 10.89 1.04
CA ALA A 95 4.52 10.83 0.31
C ALA A 95 4.71 10.49 -1.18
N ILE A 96 5.68 11.14 -1.86
CA ILE A 96 5.99 10.83 -3.26
C ILE A 96 6.54 9.41 -3.42
N ALA A 97 7.47 9.01 -2.55
CA ALA A 97 8.11 7.70 -2.63
C ALA A 97 7.09 6.57 -2.40
N ASP A 98 6.22 6.70 -1.39
CA ASP A 98 5.17 5.73 -1.07
C ASP A 98 4.09 5.68 -2.17
N SER A 99 3.75 6.82 -2.74
CA SER A 99 2.88 6.88 -3.94
C SER A 99 3.45 6.08 -5.11
N LEU A 100 4.74 6.30 -5.44
CA LEU A 100 5.39 5.56 -6.53
C LEU A 100 5.51 4.07 -6.20
N TRP A 101 5.81 3.73 -4.94
CA TRP A 101 5.82 2.35 -4.48
C TRP A 101 4.45 1.69 -4.64
N GLY A 102 3.34 2.37 -4.31
CA GLY A 102 1.99 1.86 -4.53
C GLY A 102 1.75 1.42 -5.98
N GLY A 103 2.27 2.18 -6.94
CA GLY A 103 2.25 1.79 -8.36
C GLY A 103 3.08 0.55 -8.67
N ILE A 104 4.31 0.48 -8.16
CA ILE A 104 5.22 -0.66 -8.31
C ILE A 104 4.60 -1.93 -7.69
N LEU A 105 4.03 -1.80 -6.49
CA LEU A 105 3.34 -2.86 -5.77
C LEU A 105 2.21 -3.45 -6.61
N PHE A 106 1.32 -2.61 -7.16
CA PHE A 106 0.19 -3.07 -7.96
C PHE A 106 0.64 -3.77 -9.24
N VAL A 107 1.67 -3.24 -9.91
CA VAL A 107 2.24 -3.88 -11.10
C VAL A 107 2.88 -5.22 -10.75
N GLY A 108 3.72 -5.27 -9.72
CA GLY A 108 4.40 -6.48 -9.27
C GLY A 108 3.42 -7.58 -8.86
N ALA A 109 2.41 -7.23 -8.06
CA ALA A 109 1.35 -8.14 -7.65
C ALA A 109 0.53 -8.65 -8.85
N ARG A 110 0.21 -7.77 -9.83
CA ARG A 110 -0.49 -8.17 -11.06
C ARG A 110 0.32 -9.17 -11.89
N HIS A 111 1.64 -9.00 -11.98
CA HIS A 111 2.50 -9.93 -12.68
C HIS A 111 2.53 -11.30 -11.99
N LEU A 112 2.68 -11.34 -10.68
CA LEU A 112 2.67 -12.58 -9.91
C LEU A 112 1.32 -13.30 -9.97
N LEU A 113 0.21 -12.56 -9.96
CA LEU A 113 -1.13 -13.13 -10.13
C LEU A 113 -1.37 -13.84 -11.46
N LYS A 114 -0.60 -13.48 -12.51
CA LYS A 114 -0.68 -14.15 -13.81
C LYS A 114 0.24 -15.36 -13.92
N ALA A 115 1.26 -15.44 -13.06
CA ALA A 115 2.24 -16.53 -13.06
C ALA A 115 1.73 -17.80 -12.36
N PHE A 116 0.71 -17.68 -11.51
CA PHE A 116 0.10 -18.75 -10.71
C PHE A 116 -1.41 -18.61 -10.67
#